data_AF-A0A3B3D434-F1
#
_entry.id   AF-A0A3B3D434-F1
#
_cell.length_a   1.000
_cell.length_b   1.000
_cell.length_c   1.000
_cell.angle_alpha   90.00
_cell.angle_beta   90.00
_cell.angle_gamma   90.00
#
_symmetry.space_group_name_H-M   'P 1'
#
loop_
_entity.id
_entity.type
_entity.pdbx_description
1 polymer ?
#
loop_
_entity_poly.entity_id
_entity_poly.type
_entity_poly.pdbx_seq_one_letter_code
_entity_poly.pdbx_strand_id
1 'polypeptide(L)'
;TRLKVILKRKSRLKVCCALAHSKPICDQTEFLHPNGTCVACPVCKPGDQLSGDCGFGDGGEHVCIPCDDGTFSSDTDVAPCRRCTQCSLLNRHLVTACSPTRDGLCGQCLPGSAPLGSTNCIYTCCVVFSRMNDLLHLKYPVPSLIM
;
A
#
# COMPACT_ATOMS: atom_id res chain seq x y z
N THR A 1 -63.12 28.87 28.28
CA THR A 1 -62.16 29.87 27.80
C THR A 1 -62.10 29.81 26.28
N ARG A 2 -62.35 30.96 25.64
CA ARG A 2 -62.04 31.37 24.24
C ARG A 2 -61.08 30.45 23.44
N LEU A 3 -61.14 30.23 22.13
CA LEU A 3 -61.98 30.64 20.99
C LEU A 3 -61.49 29.77 19.80
N LYS A 4 -62.39 29.28 18.93
CA LYS A 4 -62.02 28.72 17.61
C LYS A 4 -61.41 29.81 16.73
N VAL A 5 -60.33 29.52 15.99
CA VAL A 5 -60.16 30.04 14.61
C VAL A 5 -59.33 29.06 13.78
N ILE A 6 -60.00 28.39 12.85
CA ILE A 6 -59.41 27.79 11.65
C ILE A 6 -58.88 28.95 10.78
N LEU A 7 -57.59 28.98 10.47
CA LEU A 7 -57.06 29.81 9.39
C LEU A 7 -56.24 28.95 8.44
N LYS A 8 -56.91 28.51 7.36
CA LYS A 8 -56.24 28.27 6.09
C LYS A 8 -55.52 29.56 5.68
N ARG A 9 -54.20 29.53 5.61
CA ARG A 9 -53.44 30.46 4.75
C ARG A 9 -52.50 29.66 3.86
N LYS A 10 -52.91 29.55 2.60
CA LYS A 10 -52.03 29.26 1.46
C LYS A 10 -50.82 30.19 1.55
N SER A 11 -49.66 29.65 1.92
CA SER A 11 -48.39 30.31 1.61
C SER A 11 -47.57 29.29 0.82
N ARG A 12 -47.28 29.63 -0.44
CA ARG A 12 -46.46 28.83 -1.35
C ARG A 12 -45.01 28.88 -0.89
N LEU A 13 -44.71 28.29 0.27
CA LEU A 13 -43.33 28.01 0.61
C LEU A 13 -42.91 26.83 -0.25
N LYS A 14 -42.35 27.15 -1.43
CA LYS A 14 -41.56 26.22 -2.21
C LYS A 14 -40.48 25.72 -1.27
N VAL A 15 -40.72 24.57 -0.65
CA VAL A 15 -39.65 23.71 -0.18
C VAL A 15 -38.94 23.34 -1.48
N CYS A 16 -37.94 24.13 -1.84
CA CYS A 16 -36.91 23.63 -2.72
C CYS A 16 -36.26 22.52 -1.91
N CYS A 17 -36.72 21.28 -2.11
CA CYS A 17 -35.79 20.17 -2.03
C CYS A 17 -34.71 20.55 -3.04
N ALA A 18 -33.64 21.16 -2.55
CA ALA A 18 -32.39 21.12 -3.28
C ALA A 18 -32.23 19.63 -3.57
N LEU A 19 -32.29 19.27 -4.86
CA LEU A 19 -31.88 17.96 -5.30
C LEU A 19 -30.43 17.86 -4.85
N ALA A 20 -30.23 17.34 -3.64
CA ALA A 20 -28.96 16.79 -3.25
C ALA A 20 -28.79 15.66 -4.24
N HIS A 21 -28.14 15.95 -5.37
CA HIS A 21 -27.61 14.91 -6.24
C HIS A 21 -26.67 14.14 -5.33
N SER A 22 -27.16 13.04 -4.77
CA SER A 22 -26.31 12.06 -4.12
C SER A 22 -25.32 11.67 -5.19
N LYS A 23 -24.09 12.17 -5.06
CA LYS A 23 -23.00 11.83 -5.98
C LYS A 23 -22.95 10.29 -6.00
N PRO A 24 -23.00 9.64 -7.17
CA PRO A 24 -22.97 8.19 -7.22
C PRO A 24 -21.70 7.71 -6.52
N ILE A 25 -21.85 6.69 -5.68
CA ILE A 25 -20.73 6.07 -4.97
C ILE A 25 -20.22 4.97 -5.89
N CYS A 26 -19.03 5.17 -6.45
CA CYS A 26 -18.39 4.17 -7.30
C CYS A 26 -17.61 3.16 -6.46
N ASP A 27 -17.39 1.97 -7.01
CA ASP A 27 -16.66 0.91 -6.33
C ASP A 27 -15.15 1.20 -6.24
N GLN A 28 -14.42 0.42 -5.45
CA GLN A 28 -12.97 0.52 -5.28
C GLN A 28 -12.15 0.34 -6.57
N THR A 29 -12.75 -0.24 -7.62
CA THR A 29 -12.12 -0.43 -8.94
C THR A 29 -12.75 0.45 -10.02
N GLU A 30 -13.52 1.46 -9.62
CA GLU A 30 -14.20 2.36 -10.54
C GLU A 30 -13.92 3.81 -10.21
N PHE A 31 -13.90 4.65 -11.23
CA PHE A 31 -13.82 6.09 -11.11
C PHE A 31 -15.08 6.78 -11.63
N LEU A 32 -15.32 8.01 -11.15
CA LEU A 32 -16.47 8.79 -11.57
C LEU A 32 -16.15 9.54 -12.86
N HIS A 33 -16.73 9.08 -13.96
CA HIS A 33 -16.57 9.74 -15.24
C HIS A 33 -17.36 11.07 -15.27
N PRO A 34 -16.92 12.11 -16.02
CA PRO A 34 -17.57 13.44 -16.03
C PRO A 34 -19.04 13.45 -16.46
N ASN A 35 -19.51 12.42 -17.16
CA ASN A 35 -20.92 12.22 -17.50
C ASN A 35 -21.78 11.74 -16.31
N GLY A 36 -21.18 11.52 -15.14
CA GLY A 36 -21.86 11.05 -13.93
C GLY A 36 -22.00 9.53 -13.81
N THR A 37 -21.30 8.73 -14.63
CA THR A 37 -21.31 7.26 -14.54
C THR A 37 -20.04 6.72 -13.89
N CYS A 38 -20.14 5.63 -13.16
CA CYS A 38 -18.96 4.89 -12.68
C CYS A 38 -18.39 4.05 -13.83
N VAL A 39 -17.08 4.12 -14.01
CA VAL A 39 -16.34 3.44 -15.09
C VAL A 39 -15.19 2.66 -14.48
N ALA A 40 -14.96 1.44 -14.96
CA ALA A 40 -13.87 0.60 -14.49
C ALA A 40 -12.51 1.25 -14.72
N CYS A 41 -11.65 1.14 -13.71
CA CYS A 41 -10.26 1.56 -13.79
C CYS A 41 -9.50 0.76 -14.86
N PRO A 42 -8.56 1.39 -15.59
CA PRO A 42 -7.73 0.67 -16.55
C PRO A 42 -6.84 -0.35 -15.82
N VAL A 43 -6.80 -1.59 -16.31
CA VAL A 43 -5.99 -2.66 -15.73
C VAL A 43 -4.68 -2.79 -16.50
N CYS A 44 -3.56 -2.79 -15.76
CA CYS A 44 -2.23 -2.91 -16.34
C CYS A 44 -1.74 -4.35 -16.30
N LYS A 45 -0.86 -4.69 -17.24
CA LYS A 45 -0.21 -6.00 -17.31
C LYS A 45 0.96 -6.07 -16.31
N PRO A 46 1.49 -7.28 -16.03
CA PRO A 46 2.71 -7.41 -15.24
C PRO A 46 3.85 -6.58 -15.85
N GLY A 47 4.61 -5.90 -15.00
CA GLY A 47 5.66 -4.97 -15.43
C GLY A 47 5.22 -3.53 -15.59
N ASP A 48 3.91 -3.24 -15.54
CA ASP A 48 3.38 -1.89 -15.65
C ASP A 48 2.53 -1.52 -14.43
N GLN A 49 2.34 -0.22 -14.20
CA GLN A 49 1.41 0.35 -13.23
C GLN A 49 0.61 1.50 -13.85
N LEU A 50 -0.47 1.91 -13.19
CA LEU A 50 -1.14 3.16 -13.55
C LEU A 50 -0.24 4.38 -13.25
N SER A 51 -0.37 5.41 -14.09
CA SER A 51 0.29 6.70 -13.89
C SER A 51 -0.22 7.49 -12.68
N GLY A 52 -1.30 7.02 -12.04
CA GLY A 52 -1.87 7.56 -10.81
C GLY A 52 -2.92 6.61 -10.23
N ASP A 53 -3.36 6.90 -9.01
CA ASP A 53 -4.34 6.08 -8.30
C ASP A 53 -5.72 6.14 -8.97
N CYS A 54 -6.45 5.02 -8.95
CA CYS A 54 -7.82 4.92 -9.46
C CYS A 54 -8.68 4.06 -8.54
N GLY A 55 -9.90 4.51 -8.27
CA GLY A 55 -10.88 3.80 -7.46
C GLY A 55 -11.73 4.73 -6.59
N PHE A 56 -12.83 4.20 -6.05
CA PHE A 56 -13.75 4.92 -5.15
C PHE A 56 -14.34 6.21 -5.75
N GLY A 57 -14.42 6.29 -7.08
CA GLY A 57 -14.88 7.48 -7.78
C GLY A 57 -13.78 8.50 -8.09
N ASP A 58 -12.56 8.25 -7.60
CA ASP A 58 -11.37 9.07 -7.84
C ASP A 58 -10.42 8.38 -8.83
N GLY A 59 -9.48 9.15 -9.39
CA GLY A 59 -8.65 8.72 -10.52
C GLY A 59 -9.37 8.89 -11.85
N GLY A 60 -8.62 9.17 -12.90
CA GLY A 60 -9.17 9.41 -14.23
C GLY A 60 -8.82 8.29 -15.22
N GLU A 61 -8.84 8.64 -16.50
CA GLU A 61 -8.22 7.85 -17.56
C GLU A 61 -6.70 7.90 -17.42
N HIS A 62 -6.17 7.13 -16.46
CA HIS A 62 -4.75 6.90 -16.31
C HIS A 62 -4.25 5.92 -17.38
N VAL A 63 -2.95 5.98 -17.66
CA VAL A 63 -2.31 5.09 -18.63
C VAL A 63 -1.36 4.15 -17.91
N CYS A 64 -1.16 2.95 -18.47
CA CYS A 64 -0.16 2.03 -17.98
C CYS A 64 1.24 2.52 -18.38
N ILE A 65 2.10 2.66 -17.39
CA ILE A 65 3.51 3.03 -17.53
C ILE A 65 4.38 1.90 -16.97
N PRO A 66 5.58 1.67 -17.51
CA PRO A 66 6.47 0.63 -17.01
C PRO A 66 6.88 0.89 -15.56
N CYS A 67 7.12 -0.18 -14.80
CA CYS A 67 7.70 -0.09 -13.46
C CYS A 67 9.08 0.58 -13.49
N ASP A 68 9.35 1.43 -12.49
CA ASP A 68 10.67 2.03 -12.28
C ASP A 68 11.71 0.98 -11.84
N ASP A 69 12.99 1.30 -12.02
CA ASP A 69 14.10 0.46 -11.57
C ASP A 69 13.99 0.13 -10.07
N GLY A 70 14.09 -1.17 -9.76
CA GLY A 70 13.95 -1.66 -8.38
C GLY A 70 12.50 -1.81 -7.91
N THR A 71 11.52 -1.73 -8.82
CA THR A 71 10.12 -2.07 -8.55
C THR A 71 9.59 -3.14 -9.51
N PHE A 72 8.48 -3.78 -9.15
CA PHE A 72 7.85 -4.83 -9.93
C PHE A 72 6.32 -4.86 -9.77
N SER A 73 5.63 -5.40 -10.77
CA SER A 73 4.24 -5.82 -10.71
C SER A 73 4.09 -7.21 -11.32
N SER A 74 3.55 -8.17 -10.55
CA SER A 74 3.41 -9.58 -10.97
C SER A 74 2.06 -9.89 -11.59
N ASP A 75 1.05 -9.08 -11.29
CA ASP A 75 -0.34 -9.39 -11.54
C ASP A 75 -0.89 -8.46 -12.61
N THR A 76 -2.05 -8.81 -13.16
CA THR A 76 -2.78 -7.96 -14.10
C THR A 76 -3.84 -7.20 -13.31
N ASP A 77 -3.49 -6.04 -12.77
CA ASP A 77 -4.33 -5.27 -11.85
C ASP A 77 -4.15 -3.75 -12.01
N VAL A 78 -4.80 -2.99 -11.12
CA VAL A 78 -4.71 -1.53 -11.03
C VAL A 78 -3.65 -1.07 -10.03
N ALA A 79 -2.93 -1.99 -9.40
CA ALA A 79 -2.05 -1.69 -8.29
C ALA A 79 -0.75 -1.02 -8.77
N PRO A 80 -0.14 -0.17 -7.93
CA PRO A 80 1.17 0.41 -8.22
C PRO A 80 2.28 -0.66 -8.15
N CYS A 81 3.39 -0.41 -8.84
CA CYS A 81 4.56 -1.29 -8.74
C CYS A 81 5.09 -1.29 -7.30
N ARG A 82 5.45 -2.48 -6.83
CA ARG A 82 5.97 -2.72 -5.48
C ARG A 82 7.49 -2.70 -5.49
N ARG A 83 8.11 -2.23 -4.41
CA ARG A 83 9.57 -2.30 -4.29
C ARG A 83 10.05 -3.75 -4.24
N CYS A 84 11.13 -4.02 -4.97
CA CYS A 84 11.82 -5.29 -4.93
C CYS A 84 12.37 -5.57 -3.52
N THR A 85 12.31 -6.84 -3.12
CA THR A 85 12.96 -7.34 -1.92
C THR A 85 14.48 -7.26 -2.06
N GLN A 86 15.13 -6.61 -1.10
CA GLN A 86 16.59 -6.49 -1.05
C GLN A 86 17.18 -7.54 -0.11
N CYS A 87 17.63 -8.67 -0.66
CA CYS A 87 18.13 -9.80 0.13
C CYS A 87 19.35 -9.48 1.00
N SER A 88 20.20 -8.54 0.57
CA SER A 88 21.35 -8.07 1.34
C SER A 88 20.94 -7.43 2.67
N LEU A 89 19.87 -6.63 2.68
CA LEU A 89 19.33 -6.02 3.91
C LEU A 89 18.76 -7.06 4.87
N LEU A 90 18.40 -8.23 4.36
CA LEU A 90 17.91 -9.36 5.13
C LEU A 90 19.03 -10.33 5.54
N ASN A 91 20.30 -10.00 5.29
CA ASN A 91 21.45 -10.89 5.43
C ASN A 91 21.25 -12.23 4.70
N ARG A 92 20.72 -12.20 3.48
CA ARG A 92 20.45 -13.39 2.65
C ARG A 92 21.09 -13.33 1.28
N HIS A 93 21.38 -14.50 0.72
CA HIS A 93 21.79 -14.64 -0.67
C HIS A 93 20.63 -14.34 -1.63
N LEU A 94 20.90 -13.57 -2.69
CA LEU A 94 19.97 -13.41 -3.80
C LEU A 94 19.98 -14.69 -4.65
N VAL A 95 18.83 -15.34 -4.80
CA VAL A 95 18.65 -16.54 -5.62
C VAL A 95 18.16 -16.17 -7.01
N THR A 96 17.21 -15.23 -7.08
CA THR A 96 16.67 -14.72 -8.33
C THR A 96 16.64 -13.21 -8.26
N ALA A 97 17.23 -12.55 -9.25
CA ALA A 97 17.19 -11.10 -9.35
C ALA A 97 15.75 -10.61 -9.55
N CYS A 98 15.46 -9.43 -9.00
CA CYS A 98 14.21 -8.76 -9.30
C CYS A 98 14.14 -8.37 -10.78
N SER A 99 12.92 -8.31 -11.31
CA SER A 99 12.63 -7.85 -12.65
C SER A 99 11.33 -7.03 -12.62
N PRO A 100 11.01 -6.25 -13.66
CA PRO A 100 9.77 -5.48 -13.69
C PRO A 100 8.51 -6.34 -13.44
N THR A 101 8.53 -7.63 -13.80
CA THR A 101 7.36 -8.51 -13.68
C THR A 101 7.39 -9.42 -12.45
N ARG A 102 8.45 -9.39 -11.62
CA ARG A 102 8.61 -10.34 -10.51
C ARG A 102 9.60 -9.86 -9.45
N ASP A 103 9.24 -10.11 -8.19
CA ASP A 103 10.13 -9.85 -7.05
C ASP A 103 11.43 -10.67 -7.09
N GLY A 104 12.46 -10.15 -6.42
CA GLY A 104 13.66 -10.89 -6.11
C GLY A 104 13.40 -11.99 -5.07
N LEU A 105 13.98 -13.17 -5.28
CA LEU A 105 13.89 -14.27 -4.32
C LEU A 105 15.15 -14.37 -3.47
N CYS A 106 14.97 -14.41 -2.16
CA CYS A 106 16.05 -14.59 -1.20
C CYS A 106 16.19 -16.04 -0.77
N GLY A 107 17.43 -16.50 -0.71
CA GLY A 107 17.81 -17.84 -0.28
C GLY A 107 18.28 -17.87 1.17
N GLN A 108 19.33 -18.65 1.42
CA GLN A 108 19.90 -18.88 2.74
C GLN A 108 20.56 -17.63 3.32
N CYS A 109 20.76 -17.62 4.64
CA CYS A 109 21.48 -16.58 5.34
C CYS A 109 22.93 -16.46 4.82
N LEU A 110 23.46 -15.25 4.75
CA LEU A 110 24.84 -14.97 4.38
C LEU A 110 25.81 -15.52 5.44
N PRO A 111 27.08 -15.79 5.08
CA PRO A 111 28.11 -16.17 6.03
C PRO A 111 28.20 -15.20 7.21
N GLY A 112 28.32 -15.73 8.45
CA GLY A 112 28.34 -14.93 9.67
C GLY A 112 26.95 -14.59 10.23
N SER A 113 25.88 -15.06 9.59
CA SER A 113 24.51 -15.00 10.10
C SER A 113 23.85 -16.38 10.10
N ALA A 114 22.88 -16.57 10.97
CA ALA A 114 22.13 -17.82 11.14
C ALA A 114 20.62 -17.53 11.23
N PRO A 115 19.76 -18.46 10.79
CA PRO A 115 18.33 -18.31 10.93
C PRO A 115 17.94 -18.35 12.42
N LEU A 116 17.20 -17.33 12.86
CA LEU A 116 16.52 -17.28 14.15
C LEU A 116 15.02 -17.28 13.90
N GLY A 117 14.39 -18.46 14.03
CA GLY A 117 13.01 -18.67 13.59
C GLY A 117 12.91 -18.84 12.07
N SER A 118 11.76 -18.47 11.49
CA SER A 118 11.44 -18.75 10.07
C SER A 118 12.01 -17.72 9.09
N THR A 119 12.03 -16.44 9.46
CA THR A 119 12.27 -15.33 8.51
C THR A 119 13.55 -14.55 8.76
N ASN A 120 14.08 -14.52 9.98
CA ASN A 120 15.16 -13.60 10.35
C ASN A 120 16.53 -14.27 10.29
N CYS A 121 17.49 -13.62 9.61
CA CYS A 121 18.91 -13.97 9.68
C CYS A 121 19.60 -13.01 10.65
N ILE A 122 20.07 -13.54 11.77
CA ILE A 122 20.76 -12.78 12.81
C ILE A 122 22.25 -13.09 12.77
N TYR A 123 23.10 -12.09 13.03
CA TYR A 123 24.53 -12.34 13.16
C TYR A 123 24.80 -13.37 14.25
N THR A 124 25.62 -14.38 13.96
CA THR A 124 26.01 -15.40 14.94
C THR A 124 26.69 -14.76 16.15
N CYS A 125 27.38 -13.64 15.94
CA CYS A 125 27.94 -12.81 17.01
C CYS A 125 26.86 -12.41 18.03
N CYS A 126 25.69 -11.94 17.58
CA CYS A 126 24.58 -11.58 18.47
C CYS A 126 24.02 -12.79 19.23
N VAL A 127 23.93 -13.97 18.60
CA VAL A 127 23.46 -15.20 19.27
C VAL A 127 24.43 -15.64 20.37
N VAL A 128 25.73 -15.52 20.11
CA VAL A 128 26.78 -15.79 21.09
C VAL A 128 26.72 -14.76 22.23
N PHE A 129 26.52 -13.48 21.92
CA PHE A 129 26.34 -12.43 22.92
C PHE A 129 25.08 -12.61 23.78
N SER A 130 23.94 -13.03 23.22
CA SER A 130 22.73 -13.31 24.02
C SER A 130 22.95 -14.46 25.01
N ARG A 131 23.71 -15.50 24.62
CA ARG A 131 24.09 -16.60 25.53
C ARG A 131 25.18 -16.23 26.53
N MET A 132 26.05 -15.28 26.20
CA MET A 132 27.02 -14.72 27.14
C MET A 132 26.40 -13.69 28.09
N ASN A 133 25.30 -13.03 27.71
CA ASN A 133 24.61 -12.04 28.55
C ASN A 133 23.90 -12.68 29.76
N ASP A 134 23.57 -13.98 29.70
CA ASP A 134 23.14 -14.77 30.86
C ASP A 134 24.30 -15.10 31.84
N LEU A 135 25.56 -14.86 31.44
CA LEU A 135 26.77 -15.22 32.21
C LEU A 135 27.76 -14.06 32.44
N LEU A 136 27.56 -12.88 31.87
CA LEU A 136 28.46 -11.73 32.08
C LEU A 136 27.72 -10.40 32.17
N HIS A 137 27.63 -9.92 33.40
CA HIS A 137 27.18 -8.60 33.80
C HIS A 137 28.17 -7.46 33.44
N LEU A 138 29.03 -7.58 32.40
CA LEU A 138 30.15 -6.64 32.18
C LEU A 138 30.50 -6.39 30.70
N LYS A 139 30.31 -5.11 30.30
CA LYS A 139 30.99 -4.36 29.22
C LYS A 139 30.62 -4.69 27.76
N TYR A 140 29.60 -4.01 27.27
CA TYR A 140 29.45 -3.68 25.85
C TYR A 140 30.61 -2.80 25.37
N PRO A 141 31.28 -3.11 24.24
CA PRO A 141 31.72 -2.09 23.31
C PRO A 141 30.58 -1.86 22.32
N VAL A 142 29.91 -0.72 22.46
CA VAL A 142 29.20 -0.11 21.33
C VAL A 142 30.22 0.10 20.21
N PRO A 143 29.95 -0.30 18.96
CA PRO A 143 30.79 0.13 17.85
C PRO A 143 30.60 1.64 17.72
N SER A 144 31.63 2.41 18.06
CA SER A 144 31.69 3.82 17.71
C SER A 144 31.42 3.96 16.21
N LEU A 145 30.36 4.69 15.87
CA LEU A 145 30.28 5.33 14.56
C LEU A 145 31.59 6.11 14.37
N ILE A 146 32.34 5.75 13.35
CA ILE A 146 33.35 6.64 12.81
C ILE A 146 32.59 7.66 11.97
N MET A 147 32.42 8.86 12.52
CA MET A 147 32.36 10.12 11.79
C MET A 147 32.99 11.20 12.65
#